data_AF-A0A1D2R794-F1
#
_entry.id   AF-A0A1D2R794-F1
#
_cell.length_a   1.000
_cell.length_b   1.000
_cell.length_c   1.000
_cell.angle_alpha   90.00
_cell.angle_beta   90.00
_cell.angle_gamma   90.00
#
_symmetry.space_group_name_H-M   'P 1'
#
loop_
_entity.id
_entity.type
_entity.pdbx_description
1 polymer ?
#
loop_
_entity_poly.entity_id
_entity_poly.type
_entity_poly.pdbx_seq_one_letter_code
_entity_poly.pdbx_strand_id
1 'polypeptide(L)' 'MTTFKCPGASNIIRPKPGYVKCPGCGIEVEIWSDELKGECRKCGKTVFKEETPSCMQWCKYARECVGEDKYNEYMKNK' A
#
# COMPACT_ATOMS: atom_id res chain seq x y z
N MET A 1 -1.05 -28.95 -7.30
CA MET A 1 -0.87 -27.70 -8.08
C MET A 1 -0.61 -26.58 -7.09
N THR A 2 0.64 -26.13 -6.95
CA THR A 2 0.98 -25.01 -6.05
C THR A 2 0.52 -23.72 -6.72
N THR A 3 -0.55 -23.12 -6.21
CA THR A 3 -1.06 -21.84 -6.71
C THR A 3 0.00 -20.76 -6.42
N PHE A 4 0.75 -20.35 -7.44
CA PHE A 4 1.66 -19.22 -7.31
C PHE A 4 0.83 -17.95 -7.04
N LYS A 5 0.89 -17.43 -5.81
CA LYS A 5 0.15 -16.24 -5.40
C LYS A 5 1.09 -15.05 -5.44
N CYS A 6 0.72 -13.99 -6.18
CA CYS A 6 1.47 -12.75 -6.21
C CYS A 6 1.55 -12.16 -4.79
N PRO A 7 2.74 -12.08 -4.17
CA PRO A 7 2.85 -11.56 -2.80
C PRO A 7 2.43 -10.09 -2.73
N GLY A 8 2.65 -9.32 -3.81
CA GLY A 8 2.21 -7.92 -3.91
C GLY A 8 0.69 -7.74 -3.96
N ALA A 9 -0.05 -8.77 -4.37
CA ALA A 9 -1.52 -8.74 -4.37
C ALA A 9 -2.13 -9.17 -3.02
N SER A 10 -1.31 -9.60 -2.04
CA SER A 10 -1.83 -10.15 -0.78
C SER A 10 -2.71 -9.16 -0.01
N ASN A 11 -2.32 -7.88 0.03
CA ASN A 11 -3.07 -6.84 0.72
C ASN A 11 -4.32 -6.38 -0.05
N ILE A 12 -4.45 -6.75 -1.32
CA ILE A 12 -5.62 -6.47 -2.18
C ILE A 12 -6.61 -7.64 -2.09
N ILE A 13 -6.10 -8.87 -2.17
CA ILE A 13 -6.92 -10.10 -2.12
C ILE A 13 -7.40 -10.39 -0.70
N ARG A 14 -6.60 -10.01 0.31
CA ARG A 14 -6.89 -10.21 1.74
C ARG A 14 -6.59 -8.91 2.49
N PRO A 15 -7.46 -7.90 2.35
CA PRO A 15 -7.25 -6.62 2.99
C PRO A 15 -7.31 -6.79 4.51
N LYS A 16 -6.45 -6.03 5.20
CA LYS A 16 -6.34 -6.05 6.66
C LYS A 16 -6.61 -4.65 7.19
N PRO A 17 -7.28 -4.52 8.34
CA PRO A 17 -7.43 -3.23 9.01
C PRO A 17 -6.08 -2.78 9.55
N GLY A 18 -5.73 -1.52 9.27
CA GLY A 18 -4.61 -0.81 9.89
C GLY A 18 -5.14 0.39 10.68
N TYR A 19 -4.38 0.84 11.67
CA TYR A 19 -4.76 1.97 12.51
C TYR A 19 -3.68 3.05 12.43
N VAL A 20 -4.07 4.25 12.03
CA VAL A 20 -3.19 5.41 11.90
C VAL A 20 -3.70 6.53 12.81
N LYS A 21 -2.81 7.17 13.56
CA LYS A 21 -3.21 8.30 14.42
C LYS A 21 -3.53 9.52 13.55
N CYS A 22 -4.70 10.11 13.78
CA CYS A 22 -5.09 11.34 13.11
C CYS A 22 -4.15 12.50 13.54
N PRO A 23 -3.46 13.17 12.59
CA PRO A 23 -2.59 14.29 12.92
C PRO A 23 -3.34 15.51 13.44
N GLY A 24 -4.67 15.57 13.25
CA GLY A 24 -5.49 16.68 13.72
C GLY A 24 -5.98 16.56 15.16
N CYS A 25 -6.37 15.37 15.62
CA CYS A 25 -7.00 15.19 16.92
C CYS A 25 -6.46 14.00 17.74
N GLY A 26 -5.49 13.26 17.19
CA GLY A 26 -4.79 12.17 17.87
C GLY A 26 -5.54 10.84 17.98
N ILE A 27 -6.81 10.77 17.56
CA ILE A 27 -7.57 9.50 17.58
C ILE A 27 -7.08 8.54 16.51
N GLU A 28 -7.20 7.25 16.77
CA GLU A 28 -6.93 6.21 15.78
C GLU A 28 -8.01 6.22 14.70
N VAL A 29 -7.56 6.25 13.45
CA VAL A 29 -8.38 6.13 12.26
C VAL A 29 -8.06 4.79 11.64
N GLU A 30 -9.10 3.99 11.43
CA GLU A 30 -8.98 2.74 10.69
C GLU A 30 -8.79 3.07 9.20
N ILE A 31 -7.75 2.50 8.60
CA ILE A 31 -7.49 2.56 7.16
C ILE A 31 -7.14 1.14 6.72
N TRP A 32 -7.88 0.61 5.76
CA TRP A 32 -7.64 -0.74 5.26
C TRP A 32 -6.40 -0.79 4.36
N SER A 33 -5.77 -1.97 4.26
CA SER A 33 -4.51 -2.10 3.52
C SER A 33 -4.64 -1.84 2.01
N ASP A 34 -5.83 -2.00 1.45
CA ASP A 34 -6.21 -1.67 0.07
C ASP A 34 -6.67 -0.21 -0.09
N GLU A 35 -6.85 0.52 1.01
CA GLU A 35 -7.17 1.94 1.00
C GLU A 35 -5.89 2.80 1.12
N LEU A 36 -5.97 4.03 0.61
CA LEU A 36 -4.90 5.04 0.70
C LEU A 36 -5.16 6.06 1.82
N LYS A 37 -6.43 6.23 2.20
CA LYS A 37 -6.88 7.26 3.14
C LYS A 37 -8.13 6.78 3.87
N GLY A 38 -8.32 7.29 5.09
CA GLY A 38 -9.53 7.13 5.87
C GLY A 38 -10.01 8.48 6.40
N GLU A 39 -11.28 8.55 6.78
CA GLU A 39 -11.86 9.74 7.38
C GLU A 39 -11.86 9.64 8.91
N CYS A 40 -11.33 10.66 9.58
CA CYS A 40 -11.38 10.72 11.03
C CYS A 40 -12.80 11.04 11.52
N ARG A 41 -13.45 10.08 12.18
CA ARG A 41 -14.81 10.22 12.73
C ARG A 41 -14.95 11.30 13.81
N LYS A 42 -13.84 11.76 14.41
CA LYS A 42 -13.85 12.79 15.48
C LYS A 42 -13.74 14.21 14.94
N CYS A 43 -12.87 14.45 13.96
CA CYS A 43 -12.59 15.82 13.47
C CYS A 43 -12.91 16.03 11.99
N GLY A 44 -13.37 14.99 11.27
CA GLY A 44 -13.72 15.06 9.85
C GLY A 44 -12.54 15.22 8.90
N LYS A 45 -11.29 15.17 9.38
CA LYS A 45 -10.11 15.27 8.52
C LYS A 45 -9.84 13.94 7.81
N THR A 46 -9.48 14.04 6.54
CA THR A 46 -8.91 12.94 5.76
C THR A 46 -7.49 12.64 6.26
N VAL A 47 -7.26 11.41 6.69
CA VAL A 47 -5.95 10.90 7.11
C VAL A 47 -5.44 9.98 6.01
N PHE A 48 -4.21 10.21 5.55
CA PHE A 48 -3.55 9.33 4.59
C PHE A 48 -2.73 8.30 5.34
N LYS A 49 -2.69 7.07 4.83
CA LYS A 49 -1.77 6.06 5.38
C LYS A 49 -0.35 6.37 4.90
N GLU A 50 0.64 5.89 5.66
CA GLU A 50 2.04 5.99 5.26
C GLU A 50 2.30 5.22 3.96
N GLU A 51 3.15 5.80 3.11
CA GLU A 51 3.39 5.29 1.76
C GLU A 51 3.85 3.82 1.82
N THR A 52 3.03 2.92 1.27
CA THR A 52 3.38 1.50 1.23
C THR A 52 4.34 1.29 0.07
N PRO A 53 5.52 0.68 0.30
CA PRO A 53 6.49 0.43 -0.76
C PRO A 53 5.86 -0.44 -1.85
N SER A 54 5.91 0.05 -3.10
CA SER A 54 5.43 -0.70 -4.27
C SER A 54 6.12 -2.06 -4.37
N CYS A 55 5.44 -3.06 -4.92
CA CYS A 55 6.03 -4.39 -5.17
C CYS A 55 7.30 -4.32 -6.03
N MET A 56 7.44 -3.29 -6.87
CA MET A 56 8.65 -3.02 -7.65
C MET A 56 9.88 -2.78 -6.78
N GLN A 57 9.73 -2.40 -5.51
CA GLN A 57 10.84 -2.09 -4.61
C GLN A 57 11.42 -3.30 -3.88
N TRP A 58 10.61 -4.32 -3.63
CA TRP A 58 10.98 -5.44 -2.75
C TRP A 58 10.79 -6.82 -3.39
N CYS A 59 9.95 -6.92 -4.43
CA CYS A 59 9.68 -8.21 -5.07
C CYS A 59 10.79 -8.54 -6.06
N LYS A 60 11.51 -9.64 -5.82
CA LYS A 60 12.59 -10.13 -6.71
C LYS A 60 12.15 -10.38 -8.15
N TYR A 61 10.87 -10.73 -8.35
CA TYR A 61 10.30 -11.00 -9.67
C TYR A 61 9.73 -9.73 -10.34
N ALA A 62 9.74 -8.57 -9.67
CA ALA A 62 9.07 -7.39 -10.19
C ALA A 62 9.57 -6.98 -11.58
N ARG A 63 10.90 -7.01 -11.79
CA ARG A 63 11.50 -6.69 -13.09
C ARG A 63 10.98 -7.58 -14.21
N GLU A 64 10.84 -8.88 -13.95
CA GLU A 64 10.26 -9.84 -14.90
C GLU A 64 8.74 -9.63 -15.08
N CYS A 65 8.02 -9.26 -14.01
CA CYS A 65 6.57 -9.04 -14.06
C CYS A 65 6.16 -7.77 -14.80
N VAL A 66 6.86 -6.64 -14.60
CA VAL A 66 6.48 -5.35 -15.21
C VAL A 66 7.26 -5.04 -16.50
N GLY A 67 8.34 -5.77 -16.76
CA GLY A 67 9.27 -5.52 -17.86
C GLY A 67 10.39 -4.54 -17.48
N GLU A 68 11.52 -4.66 -18.18
CA GLU A 68 12.74 -3.90 -17.87
C GLU A 68 12.55 -2.38 -18.00
N ASP A 69 11.90 -1.91 -19.05
CA ASP A 69 11.70 -0.48 -19.31
C ASP A 69 10.91 0.19 -18.18
N LYS A 70 9.76 -0.39 -17.82
CA LYS A 70 8.88 0.13 -16.75
C LYS A 70 9.54 0.04 -15.37
N TYR A 71 10.28 -1.04 -15.10
CA TYR A 71 11.01 -1.20 -13.85
C TYR A 71 12.10 -0.12 -13.71
N ASN A 72 12.87 0.11 -14.78
CA ASN A 72 13.95 1.09 -14.79
C ASN A 72 13.39 2.53 -14.71
N GLU A 73 12.27 2.83 -15.38
CA GLU A 73 11.58 4.12 -15.24
C GLU A 73 11.13 4.35 -13.79
N TYR A 74 10.51 3.37 -13.16
CA TYR A 74 10.07 3.45 -11.76
C TYR A 74 11.25 3.71 -10.81
N MET A 75 12.38 3.02 -11.01
CA MET A 75 13.57 3.19 -10.16
C MET A 75 14.30 4.52 -10.37
N LYS A 76 14.18 5.15 -11.54
CA LYS A 76 14.78 6.46 -11.81
C LYS A 76 13.97 7.63 -11.23
N ASN A 77 12.65 7.44 -11.08
CA ASN A 77 11.71 8.48 -10.65
C ASN A 77 11.40 8.45 -9.14
N LYS A 78 12.07 7.59 -8.36
CA LYS A 78 11.94 7.48 -6.91
C LYS A 78 13.07 8.22 -6.22
#